data_AF-M2UIP0-F1
#
_entry.id   AF-M2UIP0-F1
#
_cell.length_a   1.000
_cell.length_b   1.000
_cell.length_c   1.000
_cell.angle_alpha   90.00
_cell.angle_beta   90.00
_cell.angle_gamma   90.00
#
_symmetry.space_group_name_H-M   'P 1'
#
loop_
_entity.id
_entity.type
_entity.pdbx_description
1 polymer ?
#
loop_
_entity_poly.entity_id
_entity_poly.type
_entity_poly.pdbx_seq_one_letter_code
_entity_poly.pdbx_strand_id
1 'polypeptide(L)'
;MVVPTVTLTHLNRADGSATYTHNGYSIIGAVNGPIEVQRRDELPEEAAIEVNLRPAAGVGSPRERHLETLVHNTLRSIILTQSIPRTLVQITLQVRSLPEEDSTAGVNTSLSLLPHLLHTALLALLSASIPLSTTLTSVIVAQPASPSSALLSPTANQLLRAKPIRAVHVFAFSGKRKMLLSESEGSFSYEDWNEACQMAEEACCGEDDSEDQGGIKLDVEGDAMEIDAQAEAESLDKWLRSVVKRKVEHEQRWRSAT
;
A
#
# COMPACT_ATOMS: atom_id res chain seq x y z
N MET A 1 14.75 6.18 3.28
CA MET A 1 13.30 6.48 3.17
C MET A 1 12.80 7.03 4.49
N VAL A 2 11.78 7.88 4.50
CA VAL A 2 11.11 8.28 5.74
C VAL A 2 10.28 7.08 6.21
N VAL A 3 10.43 6.66 7.47
CA VAL A 3 9.67 5.51 7.99
C VAL A 3 8.18 5.88 8.09
N PRO A 4 7.27 5.05 7.55
CA PRO A 4 5.84 5.30 7.65
C PRO A 4 5.37 5.19 9.11
N THR A 5 4.54 6.14 9.54
CA THR A 5 3.93 6.14 10.87
C THR A 5 2.50 5.61 10.77
N VAL A 6 2.16 4.62 11.60
CA VAL A 6 0.84 3.96 11.61
C VAL A 6 0.23 3.97 13.00
N THR A 7 -1.06 4.29 13.05
CA THR A 7 -1.89 4.11 14.26
C THR A 7 -3.08 3.23 13.92
N LEU A 8 -3.19 2.07 14.58
CA LEU A 8 -4.30 1.12 14.40
C LEU A 8 -5.35 1.27 15.51
N THR A 9 -6.60 0.95 15.18
CA THR A 9 -7.73 0.83 16.13
C THR A 9 -7.96 2.09 16.97
N HIS A 10 -8.02 3.26 16.32
CA HIS A 10 -8.20 4.55 17.01
C HIS A 10 -9.64 5.09 16.94
N LEU A 11 -10.47 4.56 16.03
CA LEU A 11 -11.89 4.92 15.92
C LEU A 11 -12.74 3.94 16.74
N ASN A 12 -13.52 4.46 17.69
CA ASN A 12 -14.32 3.64 18.60
C ASN A 12 -15.56 3.00 17.99
N ARG A 13 -16.05 3.53 16.85
CA ARG A 13 -17.30 3.10 16.22
C ARG A 13 -17.10 2.25 14.96
N ALA A 14 -15.86 2.13 14.49
CA ALA A 14 -15.54 1.32 13.32
C ALA A 14 -15.00 -0.03 13.79
N ASP A 15 -15.34 -1.10 13.08
CA ASP A 15 -14.84 -2.45 13.37
C ASP A 15 -13.32 -2.52 13.19
N GLY A 16 -12.81 -1.81 12.19
CA GLY A 16 -11.38 -1.60 11.98
C GLY A 16 -11.08 -0.16 11.62
N SER A 17 -9.95 0.34 12.10
CA SER A 17 -9.43 1.64 11.69
C SER A 17 -7.91 1.66 11.63
N ALA A 18 -7.39 2.46 10.72
CA ALA A 18 -5.97 2.71 10.57
C ALA A 18 -5.74 4.16 10.14
N THR A 19 -4.74 4.83 10.71
CA THR A 19 -4.19 6.06 10.18
C THR A 19 -2.80 5.75 9.64
N TYR A 20 -2.57 6.06 8.37
CA TYR A 20 -1.27 5.93 7.72
C TYR A 20 -0.73 7.31 7.37
N THR A 21 0.49 7.61 7.82
CA THR A 21 1.17 8.86 7.54
C THR A 21 2.54 8.59 6.95
N HIS A 22 2.79 9.06 5.74
CA HIS A 22 4.04 8.87 5.01
C HIS A 22 4.24 9.98 3.98
N ASN A 23 5.48 10.47 3.82
CA ASN A 23 5.85 11.51 2.86
C ASN A 23 4.96 12.79 2.86
N GLY A 24 4.40 13.15 4.02
CA GLY A 24 3.49 14.29 4.17
C GLY A 24 2.01 13.99 3.89
N TYR A 25 1.72 12.82 3.31
CA TYR A 25 0.36 12.29 3.21
C TYR A 25 -0.08 11.73 4.55
N SER A 26 -1.30 12.07 4.96
CA SER A 26 -1.95 11.45 6.12
C SER A 26 -3.37 11.05 5.72
N ILE A 27 -3.68 9.76 5.84
CA ILE A 27 -4.97 9.18 5.45
C ILE A 27 -5.51 8.38 6.63
N ILE A 28 -6.80 8.54 6.89
CA ILE A 28 -7.55 7.78 7.89
C ILE A 28 -8.46 6.82 7.15
N GLY A 29 -8.32 5.53 7.43
CA GLY A 29 -9.20 4.48 6.95
C GLY A 29 -10.08 3.94 8.07
N ALA A 30 -11.35 3.73 7.75
CA ALA A 30 -12.33 3.06 8.58
C ALA A 30 -12.97 1.92 7.78
N VAL A 31 -13.09 0.76 8.40
CA VAL A 31 -13.75 -0.41 7.84
C VAL A 31 -14.89 -0.80 8.77
N ASN A 32 -16.08 -0.95 8.19
CA ASN A 32 -17.25 -1.50 8.85
C ASN A 32 -17.68 -2.73 8.07
N GLY A 33 -17.68 -3.88 8.72
CA GLY A 33 -17.95 -5.14 8.05
C GLY A 33 -17.48 -6.34 8.86
N PRO A 34 -18.16 -7.49 8.72
CA PRO A 34 -19.29 -7.75 7.81
C PRO A 34 -20.63 -7.24 8.37
N ILE A 35 -21.32 -6.36 7.64
CA ILE A 35 -22.65 -5.85 8.00
C ILE A 35 -23.74 -6.42 7.07
N GLU A 36 -25.00 -6.30 7.48
CA GLU A 36 -26.14 -6.69 6.64
C GLU A 36 -26.21 -5.79 5.39
N VAL A 37 -26.23 -6.42 4.21
CA VAL A 37 -26.34 -5.73 2.93
C VAL A 37 -27.81 -5.45 2.60
N GLN A 38 -28.07 -4.36 1.86
CA GLN A 38 -29.42 -4.10 1.37
C GLN A 38 -29.79 -5.12 0.28
N ARG A 39 -31.05 -5.56 0.24
CA ARG A 39 -31.54 -6.56 -0.74
C ARG A 39 -31.23 -6.25 -2.20
N ARG A 40 -31.04 -4.97 -2.56
CA ARG A 40 -30.69 -4.55 -3.93
C ARG A 40 -29.23 -4.81 -4.30
N ASP A 41 -28.35 -4.83 -3.30
CA ASP A 41 -26.89 -4.94 -3.45
C ASP A 41 -26.39 -6.29 -2.92
N GLU A 42 -27.31 -7.17 -2.49
CA GLU A 42 -27.02 -8.49 -1.94
C GLU A 42 -26.48 -9.43 -3.02
N LEU A 43 -25.29 -9.97 -2.77
CA LEU A 43 -24.70 -11.02 -3.59
C LEU A 43 -24.85 -12.37 -2.86
N PRO A 44 -25.52 -13.37 -3.46
CA PRO A 44 -25.80 -14.65 -2.78
C PRO A 44 -24.55 -15.45 -2.41
N GLU A 45 -23.50 -15.39 -3.23
CA GLU A 45 -22.28 -16.21 -3.12
C GLU A 45 -21.05 -15.41 -2.64
N GLU A 46 -21.16 -14.09 -2.58
CA GLU A 46 -20.04 -13.17 -2.31
C GLU A 46 -20.44 -12.10 -1.29
N ALA A 47 -19.47 -11.52 -0.59
CA ALA A 47 -19.66 -10.21 0.05
C ALA A 47 -19.66 -9.08 -0.99
N ALA A 48 -20.57 -8.13 -0.82
CA ALA A 48 -20.50 -6.85 -1.49
C ALA A 48 -19.39 -6.00 -0.85
N ILE A 49 -18.64 -5.27 -1.66
CA ILE A 49 -17.59 -4.35 -1.21
C ILE A 49 -17.98 -2.95 -1.65
N GLU A 50 -17.94 -2.00 -0.71
CA GLU A 50 -18.17 -0.59 -1.00
C GLU A 50 -16.94 0.20 -0.56
N VAL A 51 -16.36 0.98 -1.47
CA VAL A 51 -15.23 1.86 -1.20
C VAL A 51 -15.66 3.30 -1.37
N ASN A 52 -15.46 4.12 -0.34
CA ASN A 52 -15.76 5.55 -0.35
C ASN A 52 -14.49 6.35 -0.05
N LEU A 53 -14.10 7.24 -0.96
CA LEU A 53 -12.94 8.12 -0.83
C LEU A 53 -13.42 9.56 -0.64
N ARG A 54 -12.98 10.15 0.46
CA ARG A 54 -13.22 11.56 0.77
C ARG A 54 -11.92 12.35 0.62
N PRO A 55 -11.90 13.40 -0.25
CA PRO A 55 -10.72 14.24 -0.42
C PRO A 55 -10.47 15.09 0.84
N ALA A 56 -9.26 15.64 0.94
CA ALA A 56 -8.88 16.53 2.05
C ALA A 56 -9.60 17.87 2.02
N ALA A 57 -9.89 18.38 0.82
CA ALA A 57 -10.62 19.61 0.60
C ALA A 57 -11.60 19.46 -0.56
N GLY A 58 -12.75 20.13 -0.46
CA GLY A 58 -13.80 20.10 -1.48
C GLY A 58 -14.71 18.88 -1.38
N VAL A 59 -15.44 18.62 -2.47
CA VAL A 59 -16.37 17.50 -2.63
C VAL A 59 -15.79 16.45 -3.56
N GLY A 60 -16.31 15.22 -3.51
CA GLY A 60 -15.86 14.13 -4.38
C GLY A 60 -15.96 14.51 -5.86
N SER A 61 -14.85 14.45 -6.58
CA SER A 61 -14.77 14.70 -8.01
C SER A 61 -14.62 13.37 -8.79
N PRO A 62 -14.74 13.37 -10.13
CA PRO A 62 -14.53 12.18 -10.95
C PRO A 62 -13.16 11.52 -10.71
N ARG A 63 -12.17 12.32 -10.31
CA ARG A 63 -10.82 11.88 -10.00
C ARG A 63 -10.79 10.98 -8.77
N GLU A 64 -11.48 11.36 -7.70
CA GLU A 64 -11.60 10.50 -6.51
C GLU A 64 -12.40 9.25 -6.83
N ARG A 65 -13.46 9.35 -7.65
CA ARG A 65 -14.24 8.18 -8.09
C ARG A 65 -13.42 7.18 -8.90
N HIS A 66 -12.47 7.65 -9.70
CA HIS A 66 -11.52 6.79 -10.40
C HIS A 66 -10.62 6.05 -9.40
N LEU A 67 -10.07 6.74 -8.40
CA LEU A 67 -9.28 6.12 -7.33
C LEU A 67 -10.08 5.11 -6.51
N GLU A 68 -11.34 5.41 -6.18
CA GLU A 68 -12.26 4.47 -5.53
C GLU A 68 -12.39 3.18 -6.34
N THR A 69 -12.53 3.29 -7.66
CA THR A 69 -12.65 2.15 -8.56
C THR A 69 -11.38 1.29 -8.56
N LEU A 70 -10.20 1.93 -8.59
CA LEU A 70 -8.90 1.23 -8.55
C LEU A 70 -8.70 0.50 -7.21
N VAL A 71 -8.98 1.17 -6.10
CA VAL A 71 -8.90 0.58 -4.75
C VAL A 71 -9.91 -0.55 -4.61
N HIS A 72 -11.15 -0.36 -5.04
CA HIS A 72 -12.19 -1.38 -5.02
C HIS A 72 -11.77 -2.64 -5.79
N ASN A 73 -11.29 -2.49 -7.02
CA ASN A 73 -10.88 -3.62 -7.86
C ASN A 73 -9.69 -4.37 -7.24
N THR A 74 -8.72 -3.62 -6.69
CA THR A 74 -7.55 -4.20 -6.03
C THR A 74 -7.98 -5.00 -4.78
N LEU A 75 -8.79 -4.40 -3.91
CA LEU A 75 -9.22 -5.03 -2.66
C LEU A 75 -10.17 -6.21 -2.90
N ARG A 76 -11.04 -6.15 -3.92
CA ARG A 76 -11.89 -7.29 -4.29
C ARG A 76 -11.10 -8.53 -4.68
N SER A 77 -9.91 -8.36 -5.28
CA SER A 77 -9.03 -9.49 -5.63
C SER A 77 -8.36 -10.14 -4.40
N ILE A 78 -8.31 -9.42 -3.27
CA ILE A 78 -7.59 -9.84 -2.06
C ILE A 78 -8.55 -10.36 -0.99
N ILE A 79 -9.69 -9.71 -0.79
CA ILE A 79 -10.70 -10.08 0.21
C ILE A 79 -11.34 -11.42 -0.17
N LEU A 80 -11.42 -12.34 0.79
CA LEU A 80 -12.07 -13.64 0.60
C LEU A 80 -13.60 -13.47 0.69
N THR A 81 -14.20 -12.87 -0.33
CA THR A 81 -15.64 -12.53 -0.36
C THR A 81 -16.55 -13.74 -0.20
N GLN A 82 -16.13 -14.92 -0.65
CA GLN A 82 -16.88 -16.17 -0.52
C GLN A 82 -17.00 -16.68 0.92
N SER A 83 -16.15 -16.22 1.84
CA SER A 83 -16.20 -16.63 3.24
C SER A 83 -17.29 -15.92 4.05
N ILE A 84 -17.82 -14.81 3.53
CA ILE A 84 -18.81 -13.94 4.17
C ILE A 84 -19.92 -13.55 3.18
N PRO A 85 -20.67 -14.53 2.61
CA PRO A 85 -21.68 -14.26 1.59
C PRO A 85 -22.85 -13.43 2.14
N ARG A 86 -23.53 -12.66 1.28
CA ARG A 86 -24.69 -11.80 1.65
C ARG A 86 -24.38 -10.76 2.73
N THR A 87 -23.12 -10.36 2.83
CA THR A 87 -22.68 -9.29 3.71
C THR A 87 -22.13 -8.13 2.91
N LEU A 88 -21.98 -6.99 3.56
CA LEU A 88 -21.34 -5.80 3.00
C LEU A 88 -20.10 -5.46 3.82
N VAL A 89 -19.02 -5.15 3.13
CA VAL A 89 -17.80 -4.58 3.71
C VAL A 89 -17.65 -3.15 3.19
N GLN A 90 -17.86 -2.18 4.08
CA GLN A 90 -17.75 -0.76 3.76
C GLN A 90 -16.38 -0.24 4.19
N ILE A 91 -15.65 0.31 3.24
CA ILE A 91 -14.30 0.85 3.42
C ILE A 91 -14.35 2.35 3.13
N THR A 92 -14.18 3.17 4.15
CA THR A 92 -14.15 4.62 4.02
C THR A 92 -12.73 5.13 4.22
N LEU A 93 -12.21 5.87 3.25
CA LEU A 93 -10.90 6.49 3.26
C LEU A 93 -11.06 8.00 3.27
N GLN A 94 -10.54 8.67 4.30
CA GLN A 94 -10.52 10.12 4.42
C GLN A 94 -9.08 10.62 4.34
N VAL A 95 -8.80 11.42 3.31
CA VAL A 95 -7.51 12.11 3.22
C VAL A 95 -7.52 13.27 4.21
N ARG A 96 -6.55 13.32 5.13
CA ARG A 96 -6.44 14.35 6.18
C ARG A 96 -5.46 15.45 5.79
N SER A 97 -4.27 15.08 5.32
CA SER A 97 -3.26 16.04 4.87
C SER A 97 -2.67 15.60 3.54
N LEU A 98 -2.44 16.59 2.69
CA LEU A 98 -1.68 16.48 1.45
C LEU A 98 -0.49 17.45 1.59
N PRO A 99 0.71 17.09 1.13
CA PRO A 99 1.81 18.04 1.09
C PRO A 99 1.48 19.20 0.13
N GLU A 100 1.74 20.44 0.55
CA GLU A 100 1.36 21.65 -0.22
C GLU A 100 2.01 21.68 -1.62
N GLU A 101 3.22 21.11 -1.69
CA GLU A 101 4.05 21.01 -2.89
C GLU A 101 3.49 20.08 -3.97
N ASP A 102 2.53 19.20 -3.66
CA ASP A 102 1.97 18.23 -4.61
C ASP A 102 1.29 18.89 -5.80
N SER A 103 0.55 19.97 -5.56
CA SER A 103 -0.09 20.74 -6.63
C SER A 103 0.92 21.31 -7.62
N THR A 104 2.13 21.58 -7.14
CA THR A 104 3.22 22.12 -7.94
C THR A 104 4.14 21.04 -8.48
N ALA A 105 4.09 19.79 -8.03
CA ALA A 105 5.05 18.74 -8.39
C ALA A 105 5.02 18.32 -9.87
N GLY A 106 3.97 18.68 -10.62
CA GLY A 106 3.84 18.35 -12.05
C GLY A 106 3.55 16.86 -12.31
N VAL A 107 3.25 16.10 -11.25
CA VAL A 107 2.78 14.72 -11.29
C VAL A 107 1.31 14.72 -10.93
N ASN A 108 0.56 13.80 -11.50
CA ASN A 108 -0.82 13.57 -11.11
C ASN A 108 -0.90 13.13 -9.64
N THR A 109 -1.46 14.01 -8.81
CA THR A 109 -1.57 13.79 -7.36
C THR A 109 -2.47 12.61 -7.00
N SER A 110 -3.26 12.09 -7.96
CA SER A 110 -4.00 10.83 -7.78
C SER A 110 -3.08 9.62 -7.74
N LEU A 111 -2.03 9.58 -8.57
CA LEU A 111 -1.09 8.47 -8.60
C LEU A 111 -0.22 8.47 -7.34
N SER A 112 0.25 9.63 -6.88
CA SER A 112 1.03 9.70 -5.64
C SER A 112 0.23 9.33 -4.39
N LEU A 113 -1.09 9.58 -4.41
CA LEU A 113 -2.00 9.23 -3.33
C LEU A 113 -2.34 7.73 -3.29
N LEU A 114 -2.38 7.05 -4.45
CA LEU A 114 -2.88 5.69 -4.58
C LEU A 114 -2.15 4.64 -3.68
N PRO A 115 -0.80 4.59 -3.60
CA PRO A 115 -0.12 3.67 -2.70
C PRO A 115 -0.53 3.85 -1.23
N HIS A 116 -0.66 5.11 -0.81
CA HIS A 116 -1.04 5.46 0.55
C HIS A 116 -2.47 5.01 0.87
N LEU A 117 -3.40 5.13 -0.10
CA LEU A 117 -4.77 4.65 0.05
C LEU A 117 -4.83 3.13 0.21
N LEU A 118 -4.07 2.40 -0.63
CA LEU A 118 -4.02 0.94 -0.58
C LEU A 118 -3.45 0.42 0.75
N HIS A 119 -2.34 1.00 1.23
CA HIS A 119 -1.77 0.64 2.53
C HIS A 119 -2.74 0.94 3.68
N THR A 120 -3.40 2.10 3.66
CA THR A 120 -4.37 2.46 4.70
C THR A 120 -5.57 1.51 4.72
N ALA A 121 -6.12 1.18 3.55
CA ALA A 121 -7.24 0.27 3.42
C ALA A 121 -6.87 -1.13 3.92
N LEU A 122 -5.70 -1.66 3.53
CA LEU A 122 -5.21 -2.95 4.00
C LEU A 122 -5.07 -2.99 5.54
N LEU A 123 -4.42 -1.98 6.12
CA LEU A 123 -4.23 -1.90 7.57
C LEU A 123 -5.58 -1.81 8.31
N ALA A 124 -6.56 -1.10 7.75
CA ALA A 124 -7.90 -1.03 8.33
C ALA A 124 -8.66 -2.37 8.21
N LEU A 125 -8.53 -3.09 7.09
CA LEU A 125 -9.11 -4.43 6.88
C LEU A 125 -8.51 -5.46 7.84
N LEU A 126 -7.17 -5.45 7.99
CA LEU A 126 -6.47 -6.26 8.97
C LEU A 126 -6.90 -5.89 10.40
N SER A 127 -7.17 -4.61 10.64
CA SER A 127 -7.65 -4.15 11.93
C SER A 127 -9.05 -4.68 12.25
N ALA A 128 -9.94 -4.73 11.26
CA ALA A 128 -11.28 -5.30 11.34
C ALA A 128 -11.30 -6.84 11.34
N SER A 129 -10.15 -7.51 11.20
CA SER A 129 -10.06 -8.98 11.08
C SER A 129 -10.87 -9.57 9.92
N ILE A 130 -11.01 -8.82 8.82
CA ILE A 130 -11.67 -9.32 7.62
C ILE A 130 -10.76 -10.37 6.94
N PRO A 131 -11.32 -11.50 6.48
CA PRO A 131 -10.52 -12.56 5.87
C PRO A 131 -9.93 -12.11 4.52
N LEU A 132 -8.60 -12.09 4.45
CA LEU A 132 -7.82 -11.75 3.26
C LEU A 132 -7.04 -12.97 2.77
N SER A 133 -6.90 -13.12 1.46
CA SER A 133 -6.09 -14.18 0.84
C SER A 133 -4.58 -13.88 0.87
N THR A 134 -4.20 -12.61 0.93
CA THR A 134 -2.82 -12.12 0.93
C THR A 134 -2.72 -10.72 1.55
N THR A 135 -1.51 -10.32 1.95
CA THR A 135 -1.15 -8.91 2.18
C THR A 135 -0.86 -8.21 0.85
N LEU A 136 -0.85 -6.87 0.89
CA LEU A 136 -0.60 -5.99 -0.25
C LEU A 136 0.42 -4.90 0.16
N THR A 137 1.41 -4.68 -0.68
CA THR A 137 2.33 -3.54 -0.56
C THR A 137 2.38 -2.80 -1.88
N SER A 138 2.30 -1.48 -1.83
CA SER A 138 2.34 -0.62 -3.00
C SER A 138 3.41 0.45 -2.89
N VAL A 139 3.96 0.82 -4.03
CA VAL A 139 5.06 1.79 -4.14
C VAL A 139 4.90 2.60 -5.42
N ILE A 140 5.35 3.85 -5.34
CA ILE A 140 5.44 4.77 -6.48
C ILE A 140 6.90 4.86 -6.93
N VAL A 141 7.12 4.76 -8.24
CA VAL A 141 8.41 4.94 -8.90
C VAL A 141 8.27 6.10 -9.87
N ALA A 142 9.12 7.12 -9.74
CA ALA A 142 9.14 8.26 -10.64
C ALA A 142 10.41 8.23 -11.49
N GLN A 143 10.26 8.49 -12.79
CA GLN A 143 11.36 8.54 -13.75
C GLN A 143 11.57 9.99 -14.21
N PRO A 144 12.70 10.62 -13.80
CA PRO A 144 13.08 11.93 -14.31
C PRO A 144 13.42 11.87 -15.81
N ALA A 145 13.30 13.00 -16.52
CA ALA A 145 13.69 13.11 -17.92
C ALA A 145 15.21 13.31 -18.12
N SER A 146 15.90 13.76 -17.08
CA SER A 146 17.37 13.78 -17.02
C SER A 146 17.89 12.35 -16.83
N PRO A 147 19.11 11.99 -17.30
CA PRO A 147 19.69 10.64 -17.16
C PRO A 147 20.11 10.33 -15.70
N SER A 148 19.15 10.44 -14.78
CA SER A 148 19.24 10.01 -13.39
C SER A 148 18.44 8.73 -13.21
N SER A 149 18.91 7.86 -12.32
CA SER A 149 18.20 6.65 -11.90
C SER A 149 16.76 6.97 -11.46
N ALA A 150 15.86 6.01 -11.66
CA ALA A 150 14.49 6.11 -11.18
C ALA A 150 14.46 6.35 -9.65
N LEU A 151 13.49 7.15 -9.21
CA LEU A 151 13.30 7.50 -7.80
C LEU A 151 12.24 6.60 -7.20
N LEU A 152 12.63 5.83 -6.20
CA LEU A 152 11.76 4.95 -5.44
C LEU A 152 11.11 5.70 -4.27
N SER A 153 9.77 5.67 -4.20
CA SER A 153 8.97 6.33 -3.17
C SER A 153 9.38 7.79 -2.88
N PRO A 154 9.48 8.65 -3.91
CA PRO A 154 9.96 10.02 -3.74
C PRO A 154 9.03 10.88 -2.89
N THR A 155 9.63 11.84 -2.17
CA THR A 155 8.88 12.93 -1.50
C THR A 155 8.49 14.02 -2.49
N ALA A 156 7.48 14.84 -2.16
CA ALA A 156 7.07 15.97 -3.00
C ALA A 156 8.24 16.91 -3.35
N ASN A 157 9.12 17.16 -2.39
CA ASN A 157 10.36 17.93 -2.56
C ASN A 157 11.33 17.29 -3.57
N GLN A 158 11.46 15.96 -3.55
CA GLN A 158 12.30 15.23 -4.51
C GLN A 158 11.71 15.27 -5.92
N LEU A 159 10.38 15.12 -6.05
CA LEU A 159 9.67 15.26 -7.32
C LEU A 159 9.86 16.67 -7.91
N LEU A 160 9.76 17.71 -7.08
CA LEU A 160 9.99 19.09 -7.51
C LEU A 160 11.41 19.33 -8.05
N ARG A 161 12.43 18.77 -7.38
CA ARG A 161 13.84 18.90 -7.81
C ARG A 161 14.15 18.07 -9.06
N ALA A 162 13.46 16.96 -9.25
CA ALA A 162 13.69 16.03 -10.35
C ALA A 162 12.94 16.39 -11.65
N LYS A 163 12.31 17.56 -11.71
CA LYS A 163 11.63 18.02 -12.92
C LYS A 163 12.62 18.28 -14.08
N PRO A 164 12.21 17.99 -15.33
CA PRO A 164 10.91 17.45 -15.73
C PRO A 164 10.82 15.94 -15.50
N ILE A 165 9.63 15.46 -15.09
CA ILE A 165 9.35 14.03 -14.88
C ILE A 165 8.78 13.47 -16.18
N ARG A 166 9.37 12.36 -16.65
CA ARG A 166 9.01 11.70 -17.91
C ARG A 166 7.86 10.71 -17.73
N ALA A 167 7.93 9.92 -16.67
CA ALA A 167 6.94 8.90 -16.36
C ALA A 167 6.83 8.65 -14.84
N VAL A 168 5.66 8.21 -14.42
CA VAL A 168 5.37 7.82 -13.04
C VAL A 168 4.60 6.51 -13.06
N HIS A 169 5.07 5.57 -12.26
CA HIS A 169 4.51 4.23 -12.14
C HIS A 169 4.09 3.97 -10.70
N VAL A 170 2.92 3.40 -10.51
CA VAL A 170 2.43 2.90 -9.24
C VAL A 170 2.22 1.41 -9.39
N PHE A 171 2.95 0.64 -8.60
CA PHE A 171 2.83 -0.80 -8.55
C PHE A 171 2.31 -1.25 -7.20
N ALA A 172 1.48 -2.28 -7.21
CA ALA A 172 1.06 -2.95 -6.01
C ALA A 172 1.27 -4.46 -6.16
N PHE A 173 1.94 -5.06 -5.17
CA PHE A 173 2.29 -6.46 -5.14
C PHE A 173 1.61 -7.16 -3.96
N SER A 174 1.19 -8.39 -4.20
CA SER A 174 0.82 -9.34 -3.15
C SER A 174 2.07 -9.80 -2.40
N GLY A 175 1.91 -10.21 -1.14
CA GLY A 175 2.96 -10.90 -0.37
C GLY A 175 3.52 -12.19 -1.01
N LYS A 176 2.94 -12.67 -2.14
CA LYS A 176 3.48 -13.76 -2.97
C LYS A 176 4.16 -13.28 -4.26
N ARG A 177 4.66 -12.03 -4.29
CA ARG A 177 5.28 -11.39 -5.47
C ARG A 177 4.38 -11.33 -6.72
N LYS A 178 3.07 -11.45 -6.54
CA LYS A 178 2.11 -11.31 -7.65
C LYS A 178 1.73 -9.84 -7.81
N MET A 179 1.93 -9.27 -8.99
CA MET A 179 1.44 -7.93 -9.32
C MET A 179 -0.10 -7.91 -9.29
N LEU A 180 -0.67 -6.99 -8.51
CA LEU A 180 -2.11 -6.80 -8.35
C LEU A 180 -2.61 -5.55 -9.06
N LEU A 181 -1.78 -4.49 -9.10
CA LEU A 181 -2.09 -3.23 -9.75
C LEU A 181 -0.83 -2.67 -10.41
N SER A 182 -0.97 -2.13 -11.62
CA SER A 182 0.02 -1.32 -12.31
C SER A 182 -0.67 -0.13 -12.97
N GLU A 183 -0.49 1.06 -12.40
CA GLU A 183 -0.94 2.32 -12.99
C GLU A 183 0.27 3.10 -13.45
N SER A 184 0.23 3.67 -14.65
CA SER A 184 1.39 4.35 -15.24
C SER A 184 0.95 5.56 -16.03
N GLU A 185 1.65 6.67 -15.86
CA GLU A 185 1.37 7.94 -16.54
C GLU A 185 2.66 8.52 -17.10
N GLY A 186 2.58 9.11 -18.29
CA GLY A 186 3.72 9.72 -18.99
C GLY A 186 4.18 8.93 -20.20
N SER A 187 5.38 9.23 -20.69
CA SER A 187 5.94 8.62 -21.91
C SER A 187 7.15 7.76 -21.56
N PHE A 188 7.03 6.44 -21.66
CA PHE A 188 8.08 5.49 -21.29
C PHE A 188 8.17 4.35 -22.31
N SER A 189 9.32 3.68 -22.37
CA SER A 189 9.49 2.45 -23.16
C SER A 189 9.12 1.22 -22.32
N TYR A 190 8.97 0.07 -22.96
CA TYR A 190 8.73 -1.19 -22.25
C TYR A 190 9.90 -1.58 -21.33
N GLU A 191 11.13 -1.27 -21.74
CA GLU A 191 12.34 -1.50 -20.95
C GLU A 191 12.33 -0.64 -19.69
N ASP A 192 12.02 0.66 -19.84
CA ASP A 192 11.89 1.60 -18.72
C ASP A 192 10.81 1.12 -17.71
N TRP A 193 9.70 0.57 -18.20
CA TRP A 193 8.63 0.04 -17.37
C TRP A 193 9.05 -1.23 -16.62
N ASN A 194 9.78 -2.12 -17.29
CA ASN A 194 10.24 -3.38 -16.69
C ASN A 194 11.28 -3.12 -15.59
N GLU A 195 12.21 -2.17 -15.81
CA GLU A 195 13.15 -1.73 -14.78
C GLU A 195 12.43 -1.11 -13.57
N ALA A 196 11.43 -0.25 -13.82
CA ALA A 196 10.62 0.34 -12.75
C ALA A 196 9.82 -0.73 -11.98
N CYS A 197 9.30 -1.73 -12.68
CA CYS A 197 8.58 -2.86 -12.08
C CYS A 197 9.50 -3.69 -11.17
N GLN A 198 10.69 -4.04 -11.65
CA GLN A 198 11.66 -4.81 -10.87
C GLN A 198 12.09 -4.04 -9.61
N MET A 199 12.42 -2.75 -9.75
CA MET A 199 12.77 -1.90 -8.61
C MET A 199 11.63 -1.81 -7.59
N ALA A 200 10.37 -1.75 -8.06
CA ALA A 200 9.20 -1.72 -7.20
C ALA A 200 8.94 -3.06 -6.49
N GLU A 201 9.18 -4.18 -7.17
CA GLU A 201 9.06 -5.53 -6.60
C GLU A 201 10.10 -5.75 -5.50
N GLU A 202 11.36 -5.42 -5.76
CA GLU A 202 12.45 -5.50 -4.78
C GLU A 202 12.16 -4.63 -3.55
N ALA A 203 11.62 -3.44 -3.73
CA ALA A 203 11.24 -2.57 -2.61
C ALA A 203 10.04 -3.09 -1.79
N CYS A 204 9.08 -3.73 -2.46
CA CYS A 204 7.85 -4.21 -1.83
C CYS A 204 8.05 -5.53 -1.10
N CYS A 205 8.68 -6.49 -1.78
CA CYS A 205 8.82 -7.86 -1.32
C CYS A 205 10.19 -8.10 -0.68
N GLY A 206 11.24 -7.38 -1.10
CA GLY A 206 12.61 -7.62 -0.63
C GLY A 206 13.10 -9.03 -0.93
N GLU A 207 14.33 -9.33 -0.52
CA GLU A 207 14.77 -10.71 -0.39
C GLU A 207 13.93 -11.36 0.71
N ASP A 208 12.91 -12.13 0.30
CA ASP A 208 12.37 -13.21 1.11
C ASP A 208 13.59 -13.99 1.63
N ASP A 209 13.80 -13.95 2.95
CA ASP A 209 14.57 -14.97 3.65
C ASP A 209 13.83 -16.29 3.39
N SER A 210 14.13 -16.89 2.24
CA SER A 210 13.66 -18.19 1.83
C SER A 210 14.35 -19.22 2.73
N GLU A 211 13.90 -19.33 3.96
CA GLU A 211 14.23 -20.45 4.84
C GLU A 211 13.62 -21.78 4.34
N ASP A 212 12.99 -21.83 3.16
CA ASP A 212 12.28 -23.04 2.71
C ASP A 212 12.51 -23.50 1.25
N GLN A 213 13.56 -23.04 0.56
CA GLN A 213 14.09 -23.80 -0.60
C GLN A 213 15.61 -23.77 -0.64
N GLY A 214 16.21 -24.94 -0.38
CA GLY A 214 17.64 -25.21 -0.51
C GLY A 214 18.15 -25.07 -1.94
N GLY A 215 18.36 -23.83 -2.37
CA GLY A 215 19.14 -23.47 -3.55
C GLY A 215 20.53 -23.01 -3.10
N ILE A 216 21.50 -23.92 -3.15
CA ILE A 216 22.92 -23.63 -2.91
C ILE A 216 23.38 -22.58 -3.93
N LYS A 217 23.60 -21.33 -3.51
CA LYS A 217 24.50 -20.42 -4.23
C LYS A 217 25.92 -20.81 -3.84
N LEU A 218 26.72 -21.18 -4.83
CA LEU A 218 28.13 -21.53 -4.69
C LEU A 218 28.91 -20.32 -4.16
N ASP A 219 29.47 -20.48 -2.97
CA ASP A 219 30.44 -19.57 -2.38
C ASP A 219 31.69 -19.49 -3.26
N VAL A 220 31.99 -18.31 -3.79
CA VAL A 220 33.33 -17.96 -4.26
C VAL A 220 34.00 -17.20 -3.12
N GLU A 221 34.94 -17.88 -2.48
CA GLU A 221 35.78 -17.36 -1.40
C GLU A 221 36.43 -16.01 -1.76
N GLY A 222 36.26 -15.02 -0.88
CA GLY A 222 36.80 -13.69 -1.07
C GLY A 222 36.67 -12.82 0.18
N ASP A 223 37.48 -13.17 1.18
CA ASP A 223 38.06 -12.35 2.27
C ASP A 223 37.22 -11.30 3.00
N ALA A 224 37.27 -11.40 4.33
CA ALA A 224 36.52 -10.59 5.27
C ALA A 224 36.87 -9.09 5.21
N MET A 225 35.83 -8.25 5.04
CA MET A 225 35.80 -6.91 5.60
C MET A 225 34.48 -6.74 6.37
N GLU A 226 34.59 -6.58 7.68
CA GLU A 226 33.56 -5.94 8.50
C GLU A 226 33.34 -4.52 7.95
N ILE A 227 32.24 -4.32 7.24
CA ILE A 227 31.73 -3.00 6.91
C ILE A 227 30.44 -2.81 7.70
N ASP A 228 30.59 -2.14 8.83
CA ASP A 228 29.50 -1.54 9.58
C ASP A 228 28.98 -0.34 8.75
N ALA A 229 28.08 -0.59 7.80
CA ALA A 229 27.45 0.47 7.02
C ALA A 229 26.08 0.09 6.44
N GLN A 230 25.12 0.97 6.71
CA GLN A 230 23.84 1.19 6.03
C GLN A 230 22.71 0.25 6.41
N ALA A 231 21.82 0.81 7.23
CA ALA A 231 20.43 0.41 7.42
C ALA A 231 19.89 -0.26 6.15
N GLU A 232 19.78 -1.59 6.21
CA GLU A 232 19.03 -2.38 5.25
C GLU A 232 17.68 -1.68 5.09
N ALA A 233 17.36 -1.30 3.85
CA ALA A 233 16.04 -0.77 3.56
C ALA A 233 15.05 -1.91 3.85
N GLU A 234 14.49 -1.93 5.08
CA GLU A 234 13.52 -2.93 5.48
C GLU A 234 12.41 -2.99 4.42
N SER A 235 12.24 -4.17 3.82
CA SER A 235 11.16 -4.43 2.87
C SER A 235 9.83 -3.96 3.44
N LEU A 236 9.00 -3.32 2.61
CA LEU A 236 7.68 -2.83 3.05
C LEU A 236 6.82 -3.95 3.63
N ASP A 237 6.97 -5.19 3.16
CA ASP A 237 6.28 -6.36 3.72
C ASP A 237 6.80 -6.71 5.13
N LYS A 238 8.12 -6.69 5.35
CA LYS A 238 8.73 -6.89 6.69
C LYS A 238 8.24 -5.81 7.66
N TRP A 239 8.22 -4.55 7.23
CA TRP A 239 7.67 -3.44 8.01
C TRP A 239 6.19 -3.65 8.33
N LEU A 240 5.36 -4.00 7.33
CA LEU A 240 3.92 -4.23 7.51
C LEU A 240 3.66 -5.36 8.52
N ARG A 241 4.40 -6.47 8.42
CA ARG A 241 4.32 -7.58 9.39
C ARG A 241 4.67 -7.14 10.80
N SER A 242 5.71 -6.30 10.97
CA SER A 242 6.10 -5.77 12.29
C SER A 242 4.97 -4.94 12.92
N VAL A 243 4.25 -4.15 12.12
CA VAL A 243 3.13 -3.32 12.57
C VAL A 243 1.97 -4.19 13.04
N VAL A 244 1.61 -5.21 12.24
CA VAL A 244 0.53 -6.15 12.58
C VAL A 244 0.91 -6.99 13.81
N LYS A 245 2.15 -7.47 13.88
CA LYS A 245 2.65 -8.25 15.03
C LYS A 245 2.50 -7.48 16.34
N ARG A 246 2.89 -6.20 16.38
CA ARG A 246 2.71 -5.35 17.56
C ARG A 246 1.25 -5.22 17.98
N LYS A 247 0.32 -5.13 17.02
CA LYS A 247 -1.12 -5.12 17.31
C LYS A 247 -1.57 -6.44 17.92
N VAL A 248 -1.23 -7.57 17.29
CA VAL A 248 -1.61 -8.90 17.78
C VAL A 248 -1.05 -9.15 19.18
N GLU A 249 0.21 -8.80 19.42
CA GLU A 249 0.83 -8.90 20.74
C GLU A 249 0.08 -8.05 21.77
N HIS A 250 -0.36 -6.84 21.41
CA HIS A 250 -1.16 -5.99 22.27
C HIS A 250 -2.52 -6.59 22.64
N GLU A 251 -3.24 -7.14 21.65
CA GLU A 251 -4.55 -7.76 21.86
C GLU A 251 -4.47 -9.10 22.59
N GLN A 252 -3.34 -9.82 22.47
CA GLN A 252 -3.11 -11.11 23.12
C GLN A 252 -2.40 -11.01 24.48
N ARG A 253 -2.13 -9.81 25.01
CA ARG A 253 -1.42 -9.63 26.30
C ARG A 253 -2.06 -10.38 27.46
N TRP A 254 -3.38 -10.53 27.44
CA TRP A 254 -4.11 -11.27 28.47
C TRP A 254 -3.74 -12.75 28.51
N ARG A 255 -3.30 -13.36 27.40
CA ARG A 255 -2.87 -14.77 27.36
C ARG A 255 -1.54 -14.99 28.06
N SER A 256 -0.64 -14.02 27.99
CA SER A 256 0.71 -14.11 28.57
C SER A 256 0.78 -13.61 30.02
N ALA A 257 -0.33 -13.11 30.56
CA ALA A 257 -0.42 -12.58 31.92
C ALA A 257 -0.84 -13.63 32.98
N THR A 258 -0.84 -14.91 32.61
CA THR A 258 -1.09 -16.07 33.52
C THR A 258 0.22 -16.81 33.75
#